data_AF-A0A662W0R4-F1
#
_entry.id   AF-A0A662W0R4-F1
#
_cell.length_a   1.000
_cell.length_b   1.000
_cell.length_c   1.000
_cell.angle_alpha   90.00
_cell.angle_beta   90.00
_cell.angle_gamma   90.00
#
_symmetry.space_group_name_H-M   'P 1'
#
loop_
_entity.id
_entity.type
_entity.pdbx_description
1 polymer ?
#
loop_
_entity_poly.entity_id
_entity_poly.type
_entity_poly.pdbx_seq_one_letter_code
_entity_poly.pdbx_strand_id
1 'polypeptide(L)'
;MNMFDPYEFYEISKHLYENFDNNEALLRTIIGRAYYSVYLVCREWLRNNFNIDVNKEARKRGISVHSTLIELIYEKRREGYFVDFIRELKEKRESSDYELKIHITKEDAERAIYLAESVLNGIR
;
A
#
# COMPACT_ATOMS: atom_id res chain seq x y z
N MET A 1 -25.80 -2.13 -3.52
CA MET A 1 -24.66 -1.31 -3.96
C MET A 1 -23.43 -2.16 -3.70
N ASN A 2 -22.73 -2.66 -4.73
CA ASN A 2 -21.53 -3.46 -4.50
C ASN A 2 -20.47 -2.55 -3.89
N MET A 3 -19.98 -2.93 -2.71
CA MET A 3 -18.81 -2.31 -2.11
C MET A 3 -17.61 -2.66 -3.00
N PHE A 4 -16.80 -1.65 -3.35
CA PHE A 4 -15.57 -1.87 -4.09
C PHE A 4 -14.63 -2.77 -3.29
N ASP A 5 -14.04 -3.80 -3.92
CA ASP A 5 -13.05 -4.67 -3.29
C ASP A 5 -11.64 -4.08 -3.49
N PRO A 6 -10.94 -3.66 -2.42
CA PRO A 6 -9.60 -3.12 -2.56
C PRO A 6 -8.58 -4.07 -3.18
N TYR A 7 -8.78 -5.40 -3.09
CA TYR A 7 -7.90 -6.39 -3.74
C TYR A 7 -7.89 -6.23 -5.26
N GLU A 8 -8.93 -5.64 -5.87
CA GLU A 8 -8.94 -5.34 -7.31
C GLU A 8 -7.77 -4.42 -7.71
N PHE A 9 -7.31 -3.52 -6.84
CA PHE A 9 -6.13 -2.70 -7.15
C PHE A 9 -4.83 -3.51 -7.22
N TYR A 10 -4.68 -4.53 -6.37
CA TYR A 10 -3.53 -5.43 -6.45
C TYR A 10 -3.57 -6.26 -7.73
N GLU A 11 -4.73 -6.80 -8.10
CA GLU A 11 -4.87 -7.57 -9.35
C GLU A 11 -4.60 -6.69 -10.59
N ILE A 12 -5.07 -5.44 -10.60
CA ILE A 12 -4.72 -4.47 -11.64
C ILE A 12 -3.20 -4.24 -11.68
N SER A 13 -2.54 -4.10 -10.53
CA SER A 13 -1.10 -3.87 -10.48
C SER A 13 -0.30 -5.02 -11.11
N LYS A 14 -0.69 -6.28 -10.84
CA LYS A 14 -0.13 -7.47 -11.49
C LYS A 14 -0.38 -7.49 -12.99
N HIS A 15 -1.63 -7.27 -13.40
CA HIS A 15 -2.00 -7.30 -14.81
C HIS A 15 -1.23 -6.29 -15.65
N LEU A 16 -1.08 -5.05 -15.13
CA LEU A 16 -0.30 -4.01 -15.79
C LEU A 16 1.20 -4.34 -15.86
N TYR A 17 1.74 -5.04 -14.85
CA TYR A 17 3.14 -5.47 -14.83
C TYR A 17 3.42 -6.61 -15.82
N GLU A 18 2.52 -7.59 -15.93
CA GLU A 18 2.62 -8.70 -16.89
C GLU A 18 2.55 -8.22 -18.34
N ASN A 19 1.79 -7.16 -18.60
CA ASN A 19 1.58 -6.57 -19.93
C ASN A 19 2.41 -5.29 -20.12
N PHE A 20 3.53 -5.17 -19.43
CA PHE A 20 4.34 -3.96 -19.38
C PHE A 20 4.98 -3.58 -20.73
N ASP A 21 4.69 -2.38 -21.22
CA ASP A 21 5.23 -1.79 -22.46
C ASP A 21 6.24 -0.66 -22.18
N ASN A 22 7.38 -1.01 -21.58
CA ASN A 22 8.54 -0.15 -21.29
C ASN A 22 8.26 1.35 -20.99
N ASN A 23 7.27 1.62 -20.12
CA ASN A 23 6.75 2.96 -19.85
C ASN A 23 6.82 3.29 -18.35
N GLU A 24 7.62 4.28 -17.98
CA GLU A 24 7.79 4.68 -16.58
C GLU A 24 6.49 5.12 -15.90
N ALA A 25 5.58 5.79 -16.61
CA ALA A 25 4.29 6.18 -16.06
C ALA A 25 3.43 4.97 -15.67
N LEU A 26 3.58 3.86 -16.41
CA LEU A 26 2.93 2.60 -16.10
C LEU A 26 3.53 1.97 -14.83
N LEU A 27 4.86 2.00 -14.67
CA LEU A 27 5.53 1.52 -13.45
C LEU A 27 5.10 2.32 -12.22
N ARG A 28 5.06 3.65 -12.33
CA ARG A 28 4.56 4.53 -11.27
C ARG A 28 3.11 4.19 -10.90
N THR A 29 2.28 3.93 -11.90
CA THR A 29 0.88 3.50 -11.69
C THR A 29 0.80 2.14 -10.98
N ILE A 30 1.61 1.16 -11.37
CA ILE A 30 1.67 -0.17 -10.74
C ILE A 30 1.99 -0.04 -9.24
N ILE A 31 3.03 0.73 -8.89
CA ILE A 31 3.43 0.97 -7.50
C ILE A 31 2.30 1.64 -6.71
N GLY A 32 1.69 2.69 -7.27
CA GLY A 32 0.57 3.38 -6.65
C GLY A 32 -0.61 2.45 -6.37
N ARG A 33 -0.98 1.59 -7.32
CA ARG A 33 -2.10 0.64 -7.15
C ARG A 33 -1.78 -0.45 -6.12
N ALA A 34 -0.56 -0.99 -6.14
CA ALA A 34 -0.09 -1.95 -5.14
C ALA A 34 -0.20 -1.35 -3.71
N TYR A 35 0.28 -0.11 -3.53
CA TYR A 35 0.18 0.60 -2.25
C TYR A 35 -1.27 0.83 -1.80
N TYR A 36 -2.13 1.34 -2.69
CA TYR A 36 -3.51 1.67 -2.30
C TYR A 36 -4.34 0.42 -1.99
N SER A 37 -4.09 -0.72 -2.64
CA SER A 37 -4.67 -2.01 -2.24
C SER A 37 -4.36 -2.31 -0.77
N VAL A 38 -3.06 -2.33 -0.42
CA VAL A 38 -2.58 -2.56 0.95
C VAL A 38 -3.19 -1.57 1.94
N TYR A 39 -3.13 -0.27 1.64
CA TYR A 39 -3.63 0.77 2.54
C TYR A 39 -5.11 0.57 2.87
N LEU A 40 -5.94 0.30 1.85
CA LEU A 40 -7.37 0.12 2.02
C LEU A 40 -7.70 -1.18 2.76
N VAL A 41 -7.06 -2.30 2.42
CA VAL A 41 -7.25 -3.58 3.14
C VAL A 41 -6.86 -3.44 4.61
N CYS A 42 -5.69 -2.87 4.91
CA CYS A 42 -5.25 -2.62 6.28
C CYS A 42 -6.23 -1.71 7.05
N ARG A 43 -6.76 -0.67 6.39
CA ARG A 43 -7.72 0.25 6.99
C ARG A 43 -9.03 -0.45 7.33
N GLU A 44 -9.58 -1.24 6.42
CA GLU A 44 -10.81 -2.00 6.69
C GLU A 44 -10.57 -3.10 7.73
N TRP A 45 -9.40 -3.75 7.76
CA TRP A 45 -9.03 -4.70 8.81
C TRP A 45 -9.02 -4.02 10.20
N LEU A 46 -8.42 -2.83 10.33
CA LEU A 46 -8.43 -2.06 11.58
C LEU A 46 -9.85 -1.68 12.00
N ARG A 47 -10.68 -1.27 11.03
CA ARG A 47 -12.08 -0.91 11.28
C ARG A 47 -12.90 -2.12 11.74
N ASN A 48 -12.80 -3.25 11.05
CA ASN A 48 -13.63 -4.41 11.29
C ASN A 48 -13.24 -5.17 12.56
N ASN A 49 -11.94 -5.27 12.87
CA ASN A 49 -11.45 -6.05 14.00
C ASN A 49 -11.31 -5.24 15.29
N PHE A 50 -11.14 -3.91 15.20
CA PHE A 50 -10.85 -3.07 16.37
C PHE A 50 -11.73 -1.82 16.48
N ASN A 51 -12.65 -1.61 15.52
CA ASN A 51 -13.48 -0.41 15.44
C ASN A 51 -12.65 0.89 15.41
N ILE A 52 -11.50 0.86 14.74
CA ILE A 52 -10.58 1.99 14.63
C ILE A 52 -10.83 2.74 13.32
N ASP A 53 -11.14 4.04 13.44
CA ASP A 53 -11.14 4.97 12.31
C ASP A 53 -9.77 5.66 12.22
N VAL A 54 -8.99 5.25 11.22
CA VAL A 54 -7.64 5.78 10.96
C VAL A 54 -7.63 7.29 10.76
N ASN A 55 -8.66 7.88 10.14
CA ASN A 55 -8.70 9.33 9.91
C ASN A 55 -8.91 10.09 11.22
N LYS A 56 -9.77 9.56 12.08
CA LYS A 56 -10.01 10.12 13.42
C LYS A 56 -8.76 10.02 14.28
N GLU A 57 -8.08 8.88 14.27
CA GLU A 57 -6.82 8.69 14.99
C GLU A 57 -5.71 9.61 14.44
N ALA A 58 -5.61 9.78 13.13
CA ALA A 58 -4.62 10.67 12.52
C ALA A 58 -4.82 12.13 12.94
N ARG A 59 -6.07 12.61 12.95
CA ARG A 59 -6.42 13.96 13.45
C ARG A 59 -6.04 14.13 14.91
N LYS A 60 -6.27 13.11 15.74
CA LYS A 60 -5.92 13.13 17.17
C LYS A 60 -4.40 13.16 17.38
N ARG A 61 -3.65 12.40 16.57
CA ARG A 61 -2.18 12.31 16.64
C ARG A 61 -1.47 13.51 16.01
N GLY A 62 -2.12 14.22 15.09
CA GLY A 62 -1.51 15.34 14.35
C GLY A 62 -0.48 14.90 13.31
N ILE A 63 -0.59 13.67 12.81
CA ILE A 63 0.32 13.10 11.78
C ILE A 63 -0.48 12.62 10.56
N SER A 64 0.23 12.23 9.49
CA SER A 64 -0.42 11.77 8.25
C SER A 64 -1.26 10.50 8.48
N VAL A 65 -2.39 10.39 7.77
CA VAL A 65 -3.26 9.21 7.79
C VAL A 65 -2.54 7.91 7.41
N HIS A 66 -1.52 8.01 6.54
CA HIS A 66 -0.71 6.88 6.10
C HIS A 66 0.26 6.42 7.20
N SER A 67 0.92 7.37 7.87
CA SER A 67 1.80 7.07 9.01
C SER A 67 0.99 6.49 10.18
N THR A 68 -0.17 7.08 10.49
CA THR A 68 -1.07 6.57 11.53
C THR A 68 -1.52 5.14 11.25
N LEU A 69 -1.86 4.80 9.99
CA LEU A 69 -2.22 3.42 9.64
C LEU A 69 -1.08 2.45 9.98
N ILE A 70 0.15 2.77 9.59
CA ILE A 70 1.33 1.91 9.81
C ILE A 70 1.57 1.71 11.32
N GLU A 71 1.48 2.79 12.12
CA GLU A 71 1.62 2.72 13.58
C GLU A 71 0.53 1.85 14.21
N LEU A 72 -0.73 2.04 13.80
CA LEU A 72 -1.85 1.25 14.31
C LEU A 72 -1.72 -0.24 13.96
N ILE A 73 -1.28 -0.56 12.74
CA ILE A 73 -1.00 -1.95 12.35
C ILE A 73 0.09 -2.55 13.23
N TYR A 74 1.17 -1.81 13.49
CA TYR A 74 2.23 -2.25 14.40
C TYR A 74 1.71 -2.49 15.82
N GLU A 75 0.92 -1.55 16.37
CA GLU A 75 0.34 -1.66 17.70
C GLU A 75 -0.55 -2.91 17.85
N LYS A 76 -1.29 -3.28 16.80
CA LYS A 76 -2.23 -4.41 16.83
C LYS A 76 -1.60 -5.76 16.51
N ARG A 77 -0.63 -5.81 15.60
CA ARG A 77 0.00 -7.08 15.20
C ARG A 77 1.28 -7.41 15.96
N ARG A 78 2.06 -6.38 16.32
CA ARG A 78 3.41 -6.53 16.90
C ARG A 78 4.38 -7.34 16.03
N GLU A 79 4.12 -7.40 14.72
CA GLU A 79 4.96 -8.09 13.74
C GLU A 79 5.77 -7.05 12.95
N GLY A 80 7.05 -6.88 13.32
CA GLY A 80 7.91 -5.83 12.74
C GLY A 80 8.07 -5.94 11.23
N TYR A 81 8.35 -7.15 10.72
CA TYR A 81 8.56 -7.40 9.29
C TYR A 81 7.35 -6.98 8.43
N PHE A 82 6.13 -7.18 8.95
CA PHE A 82 4.89 -6.82 8.27
C PHE A 82 4.77 -5.30 8.08
N VAL A 83 5.17 -4.55 9.10
CA VAL A 83 5.13 -3.09 9.12
C VAL A 83 6.23 -2.51 8.25
N ASP A 84 7.40 -3.13 8.25
CA ASP A 84 8.52 -2.73 7.40
C ASP A 84 8.15 -2.87 5.91
N PHE A 85 7.41 -3.91 5.53
CA PHE A 85 6.90 -4.04 4.16
C PHE A 85 5.94 -2.91 3.77
N ILE A 86 5.04 -2.51 4.67
CA ILE A 86 4.11 -1.40 4.39
C ILE A 86 4.87 -0.07 4.31
N ARG A 87 5.90 0.13 5.14
CA ARG A 87 6.76 1.33 5.09
C ARG A 87 7.52 1.42 3.78
N GLU A 88 8.19 0.34 3.38
CA GLU A 88 8.92 0.30 2.12
C GLU A 88 7.98 0.55 0.93
N LEU A 89 6.78 -0.05 0.94
CA LEU A 89 5.79 0.17 -0.10
C LEU A 89 5.27 1.61 -0.13
N LYS A 90 5.09 2.24 1.04
CA LYS A 90 4.73 3.67 1.14
C LYS A 90 5.82 4.56 0.55
N GLU A 91 7.08 4.31 0.90
CA GLU A 91 8.23 5.07 0.41
C GLU A 91 8.34 4.97 -1.11
N LYS A 92 8.21 3.75 -1.66
CA LYS A 92 8.17 3.54 -3.13
C LYS A 92 7.04 4.33 -3.79
N ARG A 93 5.84 4.35 -3.19
CA ARG A 93 4.71 5.14 -3.70
C ARG A 93 4.98 6.64 -3.65
N GLU A 94 5.57 7.15 -2.57
CA GLU A 94 5.91 8.58 -2.48
C GLU A 94 6.95 8.97 -3.52
N SER A 95 7.98 8.14 -3.71
CA SER A 95 8.96 8.29 -4.79
C SER A 95 8.29 8.25 -6.18
N SER A 96 7.41 7.27 -6.43
CA SER A 96 6.73 7.14 -7.73
C SER A 96 5.77 8.29 -8.04
N ASP A 97 5.14 8.89 -7.03
CA ASP A 97 4.11 9.91 -7.24
C ASP A 97 4.68 11.33 -7.29
N TYR A 98 5.74 11.60 -6.53
CA TYR A 98 6.19 12.98 -6.29
C TYR A 98 7.61 13.27 -6.78
N GLU A 99 8.49 12.27 -6.89
CA GLU A 99 9.86 12.49 -7.30
C GLU A 99 10.00 12.42 -8.83
N LEU A 100 10.14 13.59 -9.46
CA LEU A 100 10.27 13.73 -10.92
C LEU A 100 11.70 13.50 -11.44
N LYS A 101 12.70 13.46 -10.55
CA LYS A 101 14.12 13.35 -10.90
C LYS A 101 14.69 11.95 -10.78
N ILE A 102 13.89 11.01 -10.27
CA ILE A 102 14.27 9.60 -10.19
C ILE A 102 13.68 8.86 -11.39
N HIS A 103 14.37 7.80 -11.79
CA HIS A 103 13.84 6.86 -12.79
C HIS A 103 13.29 5.64 -12.06
N ILE A 104 11.99 5.38 -12.21
CA ILE A 104 11.35 4.18 -11.66
C ILE A 104 11.61 3.01 -12.59
N THR A 105 12.14 1.91 -12.06
CA THR A 105 12.48 0.72 -12.85
C THR A 105 11.43 -0.38 -12.75
N LYS A 106 11.57 -1.40 -13.61
CA LYS A 106 10.70 -2.59 -13.56
C LYS A 106 10.87 -3.33 -12.24
N GLU A 107 12.09 -3.39 -11.72
CA GLU A 107 12.42 -4.01 -10.43
C GLU A 107 11.76 -3.28 -9.27
N ASP A 108 11.61 -1.95 -9.33
CA ASP A 108 10.85 -1.20 -8.33
C ASP A 108 9.38 -1.60 -8.29
N ALA A 109 8.76 -1.75 -9.46
CA ALA A 109 7.38 -2.19 -9.58
C ALA A 109 7.20 -3.65 -9.14
N GLU A 110 8.13 -4.54 -9.51
CA GLU A 110 8.15 -5.94 -9.07
C GLU A 110 8.24 -6.04 -7.54
N ARG A 111 9.16 -5.28 -6.95
CA ARG A 111 9.31 -5.21 -5.49
C ARG A 111 8.04 -4.70 -4.83
N ALA A 112 7.38 -3.67 -5.39
CA ALA A 112 6.13 -3.16 -4.86
C ALA A 112 5.00 -4.21 -4.88
N ILE A 113 4.90 -5.00 -5.97
CA ILE A 113 3.94 -6.10 -6.07
C ILE A 113 4.24 -7.19 -5.02
N TYR A 114 5.50 -7.59 -4.87
CA TYR A 114 5.91 -8.57 -3.86
C TYR A 114 5.57 -8.13 -2.43
N LEU A 115 5.85 -6.86 -2.10
CA LEU A 115 5.53 -6.28 -0.80
C LEU A 115 4.01 -6.27 -0.56
N ALA A 116 3.25 -5.86 -1.57
CA ALA A 116 1.79 -5.85 -1.50
C ALA A 116 1.24 -7.26 -1.28
N GLU A 117 1.69 -8.24 -2.05
CA GLU A 117 1.29 -9.65 -1.90
C GLU A 117 1.58 -10.18 -0.50
N SER A 118 2.79 -9.94 0.01
CA SER A 118 3.22 -10.39 1.33
C SER A 118 2.33 -9.82 2.43
N VAL A 119 1.98 -8.54 2.32
CA VAL A 119 1.10 -7.85 3.27
C VAL A 119 -0.34 -8.35 3.15
N LEU A 120 -0.87 -8.47 1.93
CA LEU A 120 -2.25 -8.88 1.67
C LEU A 120 -2.51 -10.34 2.05
N ASN A 121 -1.53 -11.24 1.87
CA ASN A 121 -1.63 -12.63 2.31
C ASN A 121 -1.53 -12.76 3.83
N GLY A 122 -0.73 -11.89 4.45
CA GLY A 122 -0.48 -11.90 5.88
C GLY A 122 -1.55 -11.18 6.70
N ILE A 123 -2.36 -10.30 6.11
CA ILE A 123 -3.45 -9.61 6.81
C ILE A 123 -4.73 -10.43 6.70
N ARG A 124 -5.07 -11.10 7.79
CA ARG A 124 -6.28 -11.92 7.94
C ARG A 124 -6.96 -11.55 9.25
#